data_AF-A0A3B5LZK6-F1
#
_entry.id   AF-A0A3B5LZK6-F1
#
_cell.length_a   1.000
_cell.length_b   1.000
_cell.length_c   1.000
_cell.angle_alpha   90.00
_cell.angle_beta   90.00
_cell.angle_gamma   90.00
#
_symmetry.space_group_name_H-M   'P 1'
#
loop_
_entity.id
_entity.type
_entity.pdbx_description
1 polymer ?
#
loop_
_entity_poly.entity_id
_entity_poly.type
_entity_poly.pdbx_seq_one_letter_code
_entity_poly.pdbx_strand_id
1 'polypeptide(L)' 'MVTDNAVYLGTHDWVGSDFAINAGVGLVVRMKDSTKDTGATILEHIKASFERDWRSRYLYVQQTGTHCVF' A
#
# COMPACT_ATOMS: atom_id res chain seq x y z
N MET A 1 -2.69 -0.73 -0.74
CA MET A 1 -1.74 -1.64 -0.07
C MET A 1 -0.45 -1.70 -0.88
N VAL A 2 0.71 -1.59 -0.25
CA VAL A 2 2.02 -1.67 -0.92
C VAL A 2 2.78 -2.88 -0.36
N THR A 3 3.45 -3.62 -1.23
CA THR A 3 4.34 -4.75 -0.89
C THR A 3 5.69 -4.54 -1.58
N ASP A 4 6.63 -5.46 -1.39
CA ASP A 4 7.97 -5.32 -1.97
C ASP A 4 8.00 -5.34 -3.50
N ASN A 5 7.10 -6.07 -4.15
CA ASN A 5 7.07 -6.23 -5.61
C ASN A 5 5.73 -5.87 -6.27
N ALA A 6 4.76 -5.43 -5.47
CA ALA A 6 3.41 -5.14 -5.94
C ALA A 6 2.75 -4.01 -5.18
N VAL A 7 1.87 -3.28 -5.86
CA VAL A 7 0.92 -2.35 -5.26
C VAL A 7 -0.50 -2.70 -5.66
N TYR A 8 -1.39 -2.69 -4.69
CA TYR A 8 -2.84 -2.68 -4.88
C TYR A 8 -3.37 -1.27 -4.65
N LEU A 9 -4.05 -0.75 -5.66
CA LEU A 9 -4.81 0.49 -5.64
C LEU A 9 -6.27 0.12 -5.84
N GLY A 10 -7.16 0.56 -4.96
CA GLY A 10 -8.58 0.26 -5.07
C GLY A 10 -9.42 1.37 -4.49
N THR A 11 -10.71 1.30 -4.77
CA THR A 11 -11.70 2.28 -4.27
C THR A 11 -12.28 1.92 -2.91
N HIS A 12 -11.99 0.72 -2.40
CA HIS A 12 -12.54 0.22 -1.13
C HIS A 12 -11.53 0.28 0.00
N ASP A 13 -12.05 0.56 1.18
CA ASP A 13 -11.30 0.44 2.42
C ASP A 13 -11.14 -1.03 2.81
N TRP A 14 -10.19 -1.33 3.68
CA TRP A 14 -9.94 -2.69 4.14
C TRP A 14 -10.92 -3.12 5.25
N VAL A 15 -12.22 -2.93 4.99
CA VAL A 15 -13.31 -3.30 5.90
C VAL A 15 -14.14 -4.42 5.24
N GLY A 16 -14.40 -5.51 5.98
CA GLY A 16 -15.00 -6.72 5.43
C GLY A 16 -16.37 -6.50 4.75
N SER A 17 -17.16 -5.54 5.23
CA SER A 17 -18.45 -5.18 4.61
C SER A 17 -18.31 -4.43 3.29
N ASP A 18 -17.20 -3.71 3.10
CA ASP A 18 -17.03 -2.82 1.95
C ASP A 18 -16.82 -3.62 0.65
N PHE A 19 -16.08 -4.72 0.71
CA PHE A 19 -15.93 -5.65 -0.42
C PHE A 19 -17.17 -6.48 -0.73
N ALA A 20 -18.04 -6.70 0.26
CA ALA A 20 -19.17 -7.61 0.13
C ALA A 20 -20.45 -6.90 -0.38
N ILE A 21 -20.58 -5.60 -0.09
CA ILE A 21 -21.82 -4.85 -0.29
C ILE A 21 -21.65 -3.78 -1.37
N ASN A 22 -20.44 -3.26 -1.56
CA ASN A 22 -20.19 -2.15 -2.49
C ASN A 22 -19.49 -2.64 -3.77
N ALA A 23 -19.90 -2.04 -4.90
CA ALA A 23 -19.23 -2.23 -6.18
C ALA A 23 -18.03 -1.29 -6.26
N GLY A 24 -16.93 -1.77 -6.83
CA GLY A 24 -15.75 -0.94 -7.02
C GLY A 24 -14.70 -1.62 -7.88
N VAL A 25 -13.57 -0.93 -8.03
CA VAL A 25 -12.49 -1.32 -8.93
C VAL A 25 -11.17 -1.37 -8.18
N GLY A 26 -10.34 -2.34 -8.54
CA GLY A 26 -8.99 -2.51 -8.03
C GLY A 26 -8.01 -2.73 -9.17
N LEU A 27 -6.87 -2.04 -9.11
CA LEU A 27 -5.72 -2.25 -9.98
C LEU A 27 -4.58 -2.83 -9.15
N VAL A 28 -4.04 -3.97 -9.62
CA VAL A 28 -2.83 -4.57 -9.08
C VAL A 28 -1.70 -4.37 -10.08
N VAL A 29 -0.66 -3.65 -9.67
CA VAL A 29 0.58 -3.53 -10.45
C VAL A 29 1.63 -4.42 -9.79
N ARG A 30 2.15 -5.41 -10.53
CA ARG A 30 3.24 -6.29 -10.11
C ARG A 30 4.42 -6.10 -11.03
N MET A 31 5.58 -5.83 -10.46
CA MET A 31 6.83 -5.87 -11.21
C MET A 31 7.39 -7.29 -11.08
N LYS A 32 7.54 -7.98 -12.21
CA LYS A 32 8.43 -9.15 -12.26
C LYS A 32 9.86 -8.66 -12.13
N ASP A 33 10.76 -9.51 -11.63
CA ASP A 33 12.20 -9.23 -11.57
C ASP A 33 12.73 -8.87 -12.97
N SER A 34 12.63 -7.60 -13.32
CA SER A 34 13.17 -7.04 -14.54
C SER A 34 14.57 -6.57 -14.21
N THR A 35 15.49 -7.52 -14.21
CA THR A 35 16.87 -7.23 -14.57
C THR A 35 16.84 -6.34 -15.81
N LYS A 36 17.31 -5.09 -15.68
CA LYS A 36 17.40 -4.02 -16.70
C LYS A 36 16.19 -3.09 -16.79
N ASP A 37 16.02 -2.23 -15.80
CA ASP A 37 15.46 -0.90 -16.09
C ASP A 37 16.31 0.17 -15.40
N THR A 38 16.87 1.06 -16.20
CA THR A 38 17.89 2.07 -15.82
C THR A 38 17.27 3.32 -15.18
N GLY A 39 16.01 3.25 -14.74
CA GLY A 39 15.27 4.35 -14.12
C GLY A 39 14.34 3.87 -13.01
N ALA A 40 13.94 4.80 -12.13
CA ALA A 40 13.05 4.50 -11.03
C ALA A 40 11.65 4.11 -11.56
N THR A 41 11.24 2.89 -11.29
CA THR A 41 9.96 2.31 -11.66
C THR A 41 8.80 2.98 -10.91
N ILE A 42 7.58 2.82 -11.42
CA ILE A 42 6.38 3.35 -10.76
C ILE A 42 6.17 2.77 -9.36
N LEU A 43 6.56 1.51 -9.14
CA LEU A 43 6.47 0.88 -7.82
C LEU A 43 7.44 1.56 -6.84
N GLU A 44 8.66 1.88 -7.26
CA GLU A 44 9.64 2.55 -6.40
C GLU A 44 9.17 3.95 -5.98
N HIS A 45 8.52 4.70 -6.88
CA HIS A 45 7.93 6.00 -6.54
C HIS A 45 6.79 5.89 -5.51
N ILE A 46 5.91 4.91 -5.70
CA ILE A 46 4.82 4.66 -4.76
C ILE A 46 5.37 4.18 -3.41
N LYS A 47 6.37 3.29 -3.42
CA LYS A 47 7.06 2.82 -2.22
C LYS A 47 7.75 3.96 -1.48
N ALA A 48 8.42 4.87 -2.20
CA ALA A 48 9.05 6.05 -1.59
C ALA A 48 8.03 7.00 -0.95
N SER A 49 6.86 7.18 -1.59
CA SER A 49 5.77 7.99 -1.03
C SER A 49 5.19 7.35 0.22
N PHE A 50 4.99 6.03 0.19
CA PHE A 50 4.57 5.27 1.36
C PHE A 50 5.58 5.40 2.50
N GLU A 51 6.88 5.19 2.24
CA GLU A 51 7.93 5.27 3.28
C GLU A 51 8.07 6.68 3.85
N ARG A 52 7.92 7.72 3.03
CA ARG A 52 7.90 9.12 3.49
C ARG A 52 6.78 9.35 4.50
N ASP A 53 5.58 8.88 4.17
CA ASP A 53 4.42 9.02 5.05
C ASP A 53 4.55 8.10 6.27
N TRP A 54 5.16 6.92 6.09
CA TRP A 54 5.48 5.93 7.13
C TRP A 54 6.57 6.38 8.13
N ARG A 55 7.38 7.38 7.78
CA ARG A 55 8.37 7.98 8.68
C ARG A 55 8.00 9.41 9.08
N SER A 56 6.76 9.82 8.79
CA SER A 56 6.29 11.16 9.06
C SER A 56 6.11 11.41 10.56
N ARG A 57 6.38 12.64 10.99
CA ARG A 57 6.11 13.11 12.37
C ARG A 57 4.61 13.12 12.72
N TYR A 58 3.74 13.03 11.71
CA TYR A 58 2.29 13.01 11.86
C TYR A 58 1.72 11.60 12.01
N LEU A 59 2.57 10.56 12.03
CA LEU A 59 2.11 9.22 12.36
C LEU A 59 1.71 9.13 13.81
N TYR A 60 0.52 8.58 14.01
CA TYR A 60 0.03 8.21 15.31
C TYR A 60 -0.18 6.70 15.32
N VAL A 61 0.65 6.00 16.10
CA VAL A 61 0.45 4.57 16.33
C VAL A 61 -0.68 4.43 17.34
N GLN A 62 -1.80 3.86 16.92
CA GLN A 62 -2.91 3.60 17.80
C GLN A 62 -2.59 2.37 18.66
N GLN A 63 -2.39 2.60 19.97
CA GLN A 63 -2.14 1.53 20.92
C GLN A 63 -3.47 1.02 21.48
N THR A 64 -3.97 -0.09 20.93
CA THR A 64 -5.10 -0.84 21.48
C THR A 64 -4.59 -2.14 22.10
N GLY A 65 -4.27 -2.13 23.39
CA GLY A 65 -4.04 -3.31 24.24
C GLY A 65 -3.00 -4.33 23.72
N THR A 66 -1.79 -4.31 24.29
CA THR A 66 -0.67 -5.28 24.12
C THR A 66 -0.23 -5.63 22.69
N HIS A 67 -0.92 -5.17 21.66
CA HIS A 67 -0.59 -5.37 20.25
C HIS A 67 -0.73 -4.03 19.53
N CYS A 68 0.35 -3.57 18.90
CA CYS A 68 0.25 -2.52 17.90
C CYS A 68 -0.67 -3.02 16.79
N VAL A 69 -1.82 -2.38 16.62
CA VAL A 69 -2.66 -2.56 15.44
C VAL A 69 -2.45 -1.31 14.58
N PHE A 70 -2.04 -1.53 13.34
CA PHE A 70 -1.94 -0.50 12.31
C PHE A 70 -3.33 -0.12 11.81
#